data_AF-A0A9E2R4M7-F1
#
_entry.id   AF-A0A9E2R4M7-F1
#
_cell.length_a   1.000
_cell.length_b   1.000
_cell.length_c   1.000
_cell.angle_alpha   90.00
_cell.angle_beta   90.00
_cell.angle_gamma   90.00
#
_symmetry.space_group_name_H-M   'P 1'
#
loop_
_entity.id
_entity.type
_entity.pdbx_description
1 polymer ?
#
loop_
_entity_poly.entity_id
_entity_poly.type
_entity_poly.pdbx_seq_one_letter_code
_entity_poly.pdbx_strand_id
1 'polypeptide(L)'
;MPPPRQYGFPVAGNPPGAASGGLHIGSAGSGALFAPQLSTNFVALIDDHTANPPDTQGAVGPNHLMVTLNTEVAVQTRATSQTAPGQYLLKTSLSSFWSDLGYDSLYDPRVVYDPLADRWVTVVLANPNTTNSALLIAASASPDPTGNWNELAIPVNPAPGLTNQVWADYPNLGFNGRWVVVTVNLYGVATNSFTRAEMFALDQDLLFTGAFSYARLSDQYFFNLVPATTFDRGETNLYFV
;
A
#
# COMPACT_ATOMS: atom_id res chain seq x y z
N MET A 1 -8.45 -0.05 -27.49
CA MET A 1 -8.36 -0.39 -26.07
C MET A 1 -8.96 -1.76 -25.89
N PRO A 2 -8.25 -2.75 -25.32
CA PRO A 2 -8.86 -4.02 -24.96
C PRO A 2 -9.79 -3.82 -23.74
N PRO A 3 -10.85 -4.63 -23.60
CA PRO A 3 -11.75 -4.55 -22.44
C PRO A 3 -11.04 -4.96 -21.14
N PRO A 4 -11.55 -4.53 -19.97
CA PRO A 4 -11.05 -4.98 -18.67
C PRO A 4 -11.05 -6.52 -18.61
N ARG A 5 -9.92 -7.14 -18.24
CA ARG A 5 -9.87 -8.58 -17.97
C ARG A 5 -10.12 -8.78 -16.47
N GLN A 6 -11.26 -9.38 -16.14
CA GLN A 6 -11.46 -9.98 -14.82
C GLN A 6 -10.66 -11.28 -14.76
N TYR A 7 -9.77 -11.39 -13.78
CA TYR A 7 -9.16 -12.67 -13.42
C TYR A 7 -10.14 -13.42 -12.50
N GLY A 8 -11.01 -14.24 -13.08
CA GLY A 8 -11.99 -15.06 -12.35
C GLY A 8 -11.71 -16.56 -12.49
N PHE A 9 -11.81 -17.31 -11.38
CA PHE A 9 -11.89 -18.78 -11.38
C PHE A 9 -13.36 -19.21 -11.26
N PRO A 10 -13.78 -20.34 -11.85
CA PRO A 10 -15.19 -20.58 -12.13
C PRO A 10 -15.96 -21.08 -10.90
N VAL A 11 -17.14 -20.50 -10.67
CA VAL A 11 -18.30 -21.23 -10.15
C VAL A 11 -19.54 -20.78 -10.92
N ALA A 12 -20.26 -21.74 -11.48
CA ALA A 12 -21.44 -21.54 -12.30
C ALA A 12 -22.67 -21.13 -11.49
N GLY A 13 -23.48 -20.23 -12.04
CA GLY A 13 -24.86 -19.96 -11.62
C GLY A 13 -25.41 -18.66 -12.22
N ASN A 14 -26.28 -18.76 -13.23
CA ASN A 14 -26.94 -17.61 -13.87
C ASN A 14 -27.76 -16.77 -12.86
N PRO A 15 -27.79 -15.42 -12.98
CA PRO A 15 -28.71 -14.60 -12.20
C PRO A 15 -30.14 -14.66 -12.78
N PRO A 16 -31.19 -14.61 -11.93
CA PRO A 16 -32.57 -14.41 -12.39
C PRO A 16 -32.80 -12.95 -12.84
N GLY A 17 -33.72 -12.79 -13.81
CA GLY A 17 -33.91 -11.59 -14.62
C GLY A 17 -34.24 -10.29 -13.87
N ALA A 18 -33.79 -9.19 -14.48
CA ALA A 18 -34.02 -7.83 -14.01
C ALA A 18 -35.52 -7.44 -14.10
N ALA A 19 -36.13 -7.17 -12.95
CA ALA A 19 -37.37 -6.41 -12.87
C ALA A 19 -37.05 -4.91 -12.86
N SER A 20 -37.72 -4.14 -13.71
CA SER A 20 -37.66 -2.68 -13.74
C SER A 20 -38.30 -2.08 -12.49
N GLY A 21 -37.51 -1.86 -11.44
CA GLY A 21 -37.91 -1.07 -10.27
C GLY A 21 -37.61 0.40 -10.52
N GLY A 22 -38.65 1.21 -10.78
CA GLY A 22 -38.52 2.65 -10.93
C GLY A 22 -37.89 3.32 -9.70
N LEU A 23 -37.01 4.28 -9.95
CA LEU A 23 -36.38 5.12 -8.94
C LEU A 23 -37.47 5.92 -8.19
N HIS A 24 -37.84 5.47 -6.99
CA HIS A 24 -38.74 6.23 -6.12
C HIS A 24 -37.93 7.37 -5.48
N ILE A 25 -37.71 8.47 -6.21
CA ILE A 25 -37.28 9.72 -5.57
C ILE A 25 -38.49 10.24 -4.81
N GLY A 26 -38.59 9.85 -3.54
CA GLY A 26 -39.38 10.60 -2.58
C GLY A 26 -38.84 12.02 -2.52
N SER A 27 -39.73 13.01 -2.55
CA SER A 27 -39.39 14.42 -2.36
C SER A 27 -38.60 14.56 -1.05
N ALA A 28 -37.29 14.76 -1.17
CA ALA A 28 -36.45 15.10 -0.04
C ALA A 28 -36.85 16.50 0.43
N GLY A 29 -37.29 16.60 1.68
CA GLY A 29 -37.49 17.89 2.34
C GLY A 29 -36.23 18.75 2.22
N SER A 30 -36.42 20.07 2.21
CA SER A 30 -35.38 21.10 2.07
C SER A 30 -34.42 21.14 3.27
N GLY A 31 -33.70 20.05 3.52
CA GLY A 31 -32.51 20.03 4.36
C GLY A 31 -31.31 20.27 3.46
N ALA A 32 -30.63 21.41 3.63
CA ALA A 32 -29.34 21.62 2.99
C ALA A 32 -28.42 20.47 3.36
N LEU A 33 -27.99 19.67 2.38
CA LEU A 33 -26.92 18.70 2.56
C LEU A 33 -25.64 19.51 2.82
N PHE A 34 -25.31 19.73 4.08
CA PHE A 34 -24.04 20.34 4.44
C PHE A 34 -22.92 19.37 4.04
N ALA A 35 -21.96 19.84 3.25
CA ALA A 35 -20.70 19.14 3.10
C ALA A 35 -20.10 18.89 4.49
N PRO A 36 -19.49 17.71 4.74
CA PRO A 36 -18.88 17.42 6.02
C PRO A 36 -17.91 18.55 6.39
N GLN A 37 -18.12 19.15 7.56
CA GLN A 37 -17.25 20.20 8.06
C GLN A 37 -15.91 19.59 8.48
N LEU A 38 -14.81 20.27 8.17
CA LEU A 38 -13.49 19.89 8.66
C LEU A 38 -13.50 19.94 10.20
N SER A 39 -13.40 18.78 10.84
CA SER A 39 -13.45 18.71 12.30
C SER A 39 -12.16 19.21 12.96
N THR A 40 -11.00 18.89 12.37
CA THR A 40 -9.67 19.25 12.89
C THR A 40 -8.63 19.19 11.78
N ASN A 41 -7.45 19.76 12.02
CA ASN A 41 -6.29 19.67 11.14
C ASN A 41 -5.00 19.47 11.96
N PHE A 42 -3.92 19.13 11.28
CA PHE A 42 -2.59 19.03 11.87
C PHE A 42 -1.54 19.29 10.80
N VAL A 43 -0.34 19.66 11.24
CA VAL A 43 0.84 19.68 10.38
C VAL A 43 1.45 18.28 10.40
N ALA A 44 1.49 17.65 9.24
CA ALA A 44 2.12 16.36 9.03
C ALA A 44 3.67 16.49 9.02
N LEU A 45 4.34 15.52 8.42
CA LEU A 45 5.78 15.58 8.17
C LEU A 45 6.09 16.60 7.06
N ILE A 46 6.99 17.55 7.34
CA ILE A 46 7.41 18.58 6.38
C ILE A 46 8.57 18.05 5.55
N ASP A 47 8.49 18.23 4.23
CA ASP A 47 9.58 17.96 3.30
C ASP A 47 10.78 18.87 3.59
N ASP A 48 11.95 18.27 3.81
CA ASP A 48 13.20 18.97 4.05
C ASP A 48 13.97 19.30 2.76
N HIS A 49 13.43 18.90 1.61
CA HIS A 49 13.97 19.12 0.26
C HIS A 49 15.30 18.39 -0.01
N THR A 50 15.65 17.36 0.75
CA THR A 50 16.87 16.57 0.55
C THR A 50 16.67 15.36 -0.37
N ALA A 51 15.43 14.99 -0.68
CA ALA A 51 15.07 13.98 -1.68
C ALA A 51 14.16 14.56 -2.77
N ASN A 52 14.33 14.12 -4.03
CA ASN A 52 13.53 14.58 -5.15
C ASN A 52 13.10 13.39 -6.06
N PRO A 53 11.79 13.12 -6.22
CA PRO A 53 10.69 13.71 -5.45
C PRO A 53 10.74 13.32 -3.95
N PRO A 54 9.98 13.99 -3.07
CA PRO A 54 9.90 13.60 -1.66
C PRO A 54 9.01 12.38 -1.41
N ASP A 55 8.16 12.01 -2.39
CA ASP A 55 7.19 10.91 -2.36
C ASP A 55 6.41 10.80 -1.05
N THR A 56 5.53 11.78 -0.83
CA THR A 56 4.71 11.87 0.37
C THR A 56 3.59 10.83 0.36
N GLN A 57 3.44 10.12 1.47
CA GLN A 57 2.27 9.27 1.74
C GLN A 57 1.87 9.35 3.22
N GLY A 58 0.61 9.08 3.53
CA GLY A 58 0.17 8.94 4.91
C GLY A 58 -1.10 8.10 5.10
N ALA A 59 -1.27 7.59 6.31
CA ALA A 59 -2.43 6.82 6.72
C ALA A 59 -2.90 7.22 8.12
N VAL A 60 -4.18 6.97 8.39
CA VAL A 60 -4.86 7.34 9.63
C VAL A 60 -5.44 6.09 10.27
N GLY A 61 -4.99 5.78 11.48
CA GLY A 61 -5.58 4.75 12.34
C GLY A 61 -6.46 5.36 13.43
N PRO A 62 -6.93 4.58 14.41
CA PRO A 62 -7.82 5.07 15.46
C PRO A 62 -7.14 6.07 16.40
N ASN A 63 -5.85 5.87 16.69
CA ASN A 63 -5.10 6.62 17.69
C ASN A 63 -3.85 7.32 17.12
N HIS A 64 -3.40 6.92 15.93
CA HIS A 64 -2.15 7.36 15.33
C HIS A 64 -2.36 7.85 13.90
N LEU A 65 -1.46 8.73 13.48
CA LEU A 65 -1.26 9.19 12.11
C LEU A 65 0.14 8.74 11.72
N MET A 66 0.32 8.12 10.55
CA MET A 66 1.65 7.76 10.05
C MET A 66 1.88 8.43 8.71
N VAL A 67 3.06 9.04 8.54
CA VAL A 67 3.46 9.77 7.34
C VAL A 67 4.85 9.28 6.95
N THR A 68 5.03 9.04 5.66
CA THR A 68 6.28 8.51 5.10
C THR A 68 6.68 9.33 3.88
N LEU A 69 7.93 9.78 3.86
CA LEU A 69 8.62 10.43 2.75
C LEU A 69 9.88 9.64 2.42
N ASN A 70 10.47 9.90 1.26
CA ASN A 70 11.80 9.39 0.90
C ASN A 70 12.88 9.72 1.94
N THR A 71 12.66 10.78 2.73
CA THR A 71 13.60 11.27 3.75
C THR A 71 13.32 10.66 5.12
N GLU A 72 12.06 10.64 5.54
CA GLU A 72 11.68 10.42 6.94
C GLU A 72 10.37 9.65 7.09
N VAL A 73 10.26 8.95 8.22
CA VAL A 73 9.04 8.32 8.72
C VAL A 73 8.64 9.00 10.02
N ALA A 74 7.37 9.35 10.15
CA ALA A 74 6.82 9.93 11.36
C ALA A 74 5.52 9.24 11.79
N VAL A 75 5.40 9.01 13.09
CA VAL A 75 4.14 8.66 13.75
C VAL A 75 3.74 9.85 14.63
N GLN A 76 2.49 10.31 14.48
CA GLN A 76 1.94 11.42 15.25
C GLN A 76 0.65 11.00 15.96
N THR A 77 0.28 11.74 17.01
CA THR A 77 -1.00 11.58 17.70
C THR A 77 -2.18 11.87 16.77
N ARG A 78 -3.25 11.09 16.88
CA ARG A 78 -4.57 11.45 16.33
C ARG A 78 -5.39 12.22 17.35
N ALA A 79 -6.30 13.04 16.85
CA ALA A 79 -7.27 13.73 17.69
C ALA A 79 -8.19 12.72 18.40
N THR A 80 -8.28 12.81 19.72
CA THR A 80 -9.26 12.10 20.55
C THR A 80 -9.90 13.10 21.51
N SER A 81 -10.80 12.64 22.39
CA SER A 81 -11.28 13.49 23.49
C SER A 81 -10.18 13.92 24.47
N GLN A 82 -9.00 13.30 24.42
CA GLN A 82 -7.88 13.55 25.35
C GLN A 82 -6.60 14.07 24.66
N THR A 83 -6.49 13.97 23.34
CA THR A 83 -5.24 14.28 22.61
C THR A 83 -5.50 15.20 21.43
N ALA A 84 -4.66 16.22 21.27
CA ALA A 84 -4.59 17.00 20.04
C ALA A 84 -3.87 16.20 18.94
N PRO A 85 -4.20 16.40 17.64
CA PRO A 85 -3.51 15.71 16.56
C PRO A 85 -2.14 16.32 16.27
N GLY A 86 -1.24 15.55 15.66
CA GLY A 86 0.01 16.05 15.07
C GLY A 86 1.22 16.12 16.00
N GLN A 87 1.12 15.69 17.26
CA GLN A 87 2.30 15.59 18.13
C GLN A 87 3.14 14.39 17.72
N TYR A 88 4.44 14.56 17.48
CA TYR A 88 5.33 13.45 17.11
C TYR A 88 5.49 12.47 18.28
N LEU A 89 5.20 11.21 18.02
CA LEU A 89 5.49 10.07 18.89
C LEU A 89 6.76 9.34 18.42
N LEU A 90 6.98 9.34 17.10
CA LEU A 90 8.20 8.86 16.45
C LEU A 90 8.50 9.77 15.26
N LYS A 91 9.78 10.08 15.06
CA LYS A 91 10.30 10.73 13.85
C LYS A 91 11.72 10.23 13.61
N THR A 92 11.96 9.59 12.48
CA THR A 92 13.25 8.99 12.13
C THR A 92 13.49 9.04 10.61
N SER A 93 14.71 8.83 10.15
CA SER A 93 14.98 8.73 8.70
C SER A 93 14.36 7.47 8.12
N LEU A 94 14.02 7.48 6.82
CA LEU A 94 13.52 6.29 6.13
C LEU A 94 14.50 5.11 6.29
N SER A 95 15.80 5.36 6.10
CA SER A 95 16.87 4.37 6.30
C SER A 95 16.94 3.80 7.72
N SER A 96 16.72 4.62 8.74
CA SER A 96 16.80 4.18 10.14
C SER A 96 15.57 3.35 10.52
N PHE A 97 14.41 3.61 9.91
CA PHE A 97 13.22 2.79 10.13
C PHE A 97 13.40 1.35 9.60
N TRP A 98 14.07 1.19 8.46
CA TRP A 98 14.23 -0.09 7.75
C TRP A 98 15.61 -0.75 7.94
N SER A 99 16.39 -0.32 8.93
CA SER A 99 17.80 -0.71 9.05
C SER A 99 18.02 -2.22 9.23
N ASP A 100 17.04 -2.92 9.81
CA ASP A 100 17.15 -4.33 10.18
C ASP A 100 17.23 -5.25 8.95
N LEU A 101 16.72 -4.81 7.80
CA LEU A 101 16.78 -5.56 6.54
C LEU A 101 18.11 -5.41 5.79
N GLY A 102 18.96 -4.43 6.17
CA GLY A 102 20.28 -4.24 5.57
C GLY A 102 20.29 -3.80 4.11
N TYR A 103 19.27 -3.03 3.69
CA TYR A 103 19.20 -2.41 2.36
C TYR A 103 19.52 -0.92 2.41
N ASP A 104 20.08 -0.40 1.33
CA ASP A 104 20.43 1.01 1.16
C ASP A 104 19.52 1.68 0.11
N SER A 105 19.69 3.00 -0.04
CA SER A 105 19.02 3.80 -1.08
C SER A 105 17.52 3.52 -1.16
N LEU A 106 16.83 3.69 -0.04
CA LEU A 106 15.40 3.44 0.08
C LEU A 106 14.58 4.58 -0.52
N TYR A 107 13.46 4.26 -1.16
CA TYR A 107 12.61 5.23 -1.86
C TYR A 107 11.17 4.71 -2.02
N ASP A 108 10.30 5.60 -2.50
CA ASP A 108 8.90 5.39 -2.83
C ASP A 108 8.07 4.74 -1.70
N PRO A 109 8.03 5.31 -0.49
CA PRO A 109 7.27 4.71 0.58
C PRO A 109 5.76 4.74 0.30
N ARG A 110 5.08 3.66 0.66
CA ARG A 110 3.61 3.63 0.80
C ARG A 110 3.25 3.14 2.18
N VAL A 111 2.21 3.73 2.78
CA VAL A 111 1.67 3.30 4.06
C VAL A 111 0.15 3.25 4.01
N VAL A 112 -0.43 2.23 4.64
CA VAL A 112 -1.88 2.07 4.87
C VAL A 112 -2.14 1.58 6.29
N TYR A 113 -3.35 1.82 6.77
CA TYR A 113 -3.87 1.18 7.98
C TYR A 113 -5.06 0.30 7.59
N ASP A 114 -5.00 -0.98 7.94
CA ASP A 114 -6.10 -1.93 7.78
C ASP A 114 -6.97 -1.96 9.05
N PRO A 115 -8.19 -1.37 9.03
CA PRO A 115 -9.09 -1.39 10.17
C PRO A 115 -9.74 -2.76 10.41
N LEU A 116 -9.69 -3.69 9.46
CA LEU A 116 -10.27 -5.04 9.62
C LEU A 116 -9.39 -5.93 10.50
N ALA A 117 -8.07 -5.74 10.42
CA ALA A 117 -7.09 -6.45 11.24
C ALA A 117 -6.45 -5.60 12.35
N ASP A 118 -6.71 -4.29 12.35
CA ASP A 118 -6.13 -3.34 13.30
C ASP A 118 -4.60 -3.34 13.22
N ARG A 119 -4.08 -3.17 12.00
CA ARG A 119 -2.64 -3.24 11.67
C ARG A 119 -2.25 -2.17 10.66
N TRP A 120 -1.00 -1.73 10.76
CA TRP A 120 -0.36 -0.84 9.80
C TRP A 120 0.49 -1.66 8.84
N VAL A 121 0.51 -1.27 7.57
CA VAL A 121 1.39 -1.86 6.56
C VAL A 121 2.11 -0.73 5.85
N THR A 122 3.43 -0.83 5.77
CA THR A 122 4.28 0.09 5.03
C THR A 122 5.20 -0.68 4.10
N VAL A 123 5.53 -0.08 2.96
CA VAL A 123 6.44 -0.65 1.96
C VAL A 123 7.38 0.42 1.44
N VAL A 124 8.58 0.00 1.04
CA VAL A 124 9.55 0.82 0.29
C VAL A 124 10.20 -0.01 -0.78
N LEU A 125 10.84 0.66 -1.74
CA LEU A 125 11.76 0.04 -2.68
C LEU A 125 13.20 0.34 -2.26
N ALA A 126 14.12 -0.52 -2.65
CA ALA A 126 15.54 -0.38 -2.34
C ALA A 126 16.43 -0.54 -3.57
N ASN A 127 17.61 0.09 -3.52
CA ASN A 127 18.69 -0.02 -4.50
C ASN A 127 18.22 0.17 -5.97
N PRO A 128 17.70 1.36 -6.35
CA PRO A 128 17.17 1.61 -7.68
C PRO A 128 18.23 1.42 -8.76
N ASN A 129 17.81 0.99 -9.94
CA ASN A 129 18.68 0.76 -11.11
C ASN A 129 19.86 -0.19 -10.84
N THR A 130 19.69 -1.16 -9.93
CA THR A 130 20.69 -2.20 -9.65
C THR A 130 20.08 -3.59 -9.68
N THR A 131 20.92 -4.62 -9.77
CA THR A 131 20.52 -6.02 -9.65
C THR A 131 20.17 -6.46 -8.24
N ASN A 132 20.47 -5.62 -7.23
CA ASN A 132 20.13 -5.83 -5.82
C ASN A 132 18.86 -5.06 -5.41
N SER A 133 18.05 -4.65 -6.39
CA SER A 133 16.77 -4.01 -6.14
C SER A 133 15.80 -4.97 -5.45
N ALA A 134 15.05 -4.45 -4.48
CA ALA A 134 14.11 -5.23 -3.69
C ALA A 134 12.87 -4.40 -3.32
N LEU A 135 11.78 -5.11 -3.08
CA LEU A 135 10.60 -4.62 -2.38
C LEU A 135 10.74 -4.98 -0.89
N LEU A 136 10.64 -3.98 -0.02
CA LEU A 136 10.64 -4.16 1.43
C LEU A 136 9.22 -3.92 1.95
N ILE A 137 8.76 -4.77 2.86
CA ILE A 137 7.40 -4.77 3.40
C ILE A 137 7.51 -4.93 4.91
N ALA A 138 6.76 -4.12 5.63
CA ALA A 138 6.65 -4.20 7.08
C ALA A 138 5.18 -4.11 7.48
N ALA A 139 4.77 -4.97 8.41
CA ALA A 139 3.48 -4.87 9.07
C ALA A 139 3.64 -4.74 10.58
N SER A 140 2.90 -3.84 11.21
CA SER A 140 3.02 -3.63 12.65
C SER A 140 2.63 -4.91 13.40
N ALA A 141 3.29 -5.21 14.51
CA ALA A 141 2.93 -6.36 15.34
C ALA A 141 1.62 -6.12 16.13
N SER A 142 1.24 -4.85 16.29
CA SER A 142 0.09 -4.39 17.06
C SER A 142 -0.61 -3.20 16.38
N PRO A 143 -1.73 -2.71 16.92
CA PRO A 143 -2.38 -1.46 16.48
C PRO A 143 -1.53 -0.19 16.66
N ASP A 144 -0.46 -0.27 17.46
CA ASP A 144 0.47 0.80 17.71
C ASP A 144 1.66 0.74 16.72
N PRO A 145 1.77 1.70 15.78
CA PRO A 145 2.86 1.73 14.80
C PRO A 145 4.19 2.23 15.39
N THR A 146 4.23 2.65 16.66
CA THR A 146 5.47 2.98 17.37
C THR A 146 6.17 1.74 17.96
N GLY A 147 5.49 0.60 17.97
CA GLY A 147 6.01 -0.68 18.45
C GLY A 147 6.79 -1.46 17.38
N ASN A 148 6.86 -2.78 17.57
CA ASN A 148 7.61 -3.68 16.70
C ASN A 148 6.89 -3.92 15.36
N TRP A 149 7.68 -4.24 14.33
CA TRP A 149 7.21 -4.58 12.99
C TRP A 149 7.71 -5.96 12.57
N ASN A 150 6.89 -6.67 11.79
CA ASN A 150 7.29 -7.88 11.07
C ASN A 150 7.74 -7.48 9.67
N GLU A 151 9.00 -7.74 9.34
CA GLU A 151 9.63 -7.21 8.13
C GLU A 151 10.06 -8.31 7.16
N LEU A 152 9.89 -8.04 5.87
CA LEU A 152 10.23 -8.94 4.77
C LEU A 152 10.87 -8.14 3.63
N ALA A 153 11.99 -8.63 3.11
CA ALA A 153 12.55 -8.16 1.84
C ALA A 153 12.34 -9.21 0.74
N ILE A 154 11.90 -8.76 -0.43
CA ILE A 154 11.69 -9.58 -1.63
C ILE A 154 12.56 -9.02 -2.77
N PRO A 155 13.66 -9.70 -3.15
CA PRO A 155 14.42 -9.33 -4.33
C PRO A 155 13.57 -9.39 -5.61
N VAL A 156 13.59 -8.30 -6.39
CA VAL A 156 12.79 -8.23 -7.62
C VAL A 156 13.56 -8.71 -8.84
N ASN A 157 14.89 -8.70 -8.78
CA ASN A 157 15.71 -9.25 -9.84
C ASN A 157 15.61 -10.78 -9.88
N PRO A 158 15.50 -11.43 -11.06
CA PRO A 158 15.57 -12.88 -11.18
C PRO A 158 16.95 -13.42 -10.70
N ALA A 159 17.03 -14.73 -10.50
CA ALA A 159 18.24 -15.39 -10.01
C ALA A 159 19.50 -14.99 -10.81
N PRO A 160 20.68 -14.88 -10.18
CA PRO A 160 21.93 -14.48 -10.84
C PRO A 160 22.21 -15.29 -12.11
N GLY A 161 22.66 -14.62 -13.18
CA GLY A 161 23.03 -15.25 -14.45
C GLY A 161 21.96 -15.23 -15.54
N LEU A 162 20.76 -14.67 -15.28
CA LEU A 162 19.71 -14.50 -16.28
C LEU A 162 19.81 -13.15 -17.01
N THR A 163 19.46 -13.13 -18.30
CA THR A 163 19.73 -12.00 -19.22
C THR A 163 18.72 -10.84 -19.17
N ASN A 164 17.79 -10.83 -18.21
CA ASN A 164 16.74 -9.81 -18.08
C ASN A 164 16.75 -9.23 -16.66
N GLN A 165 17.87 -8.61 -16.29
CA GLN A 165 18.02 -7.99 -14.98
C GLN A 165 17.09 -6.80 -14.83
N VAL A 166 16.38 -6.73 -13.72
CA VAL A 166 15.35 -5.70 -13.47
C VAL A 166 15.49 -5.07 -12.10
N TRP A 167 15.03 -3.84 -12.00
CA TRP A 167 14.81 -3.10 -10.76
C TRP A 167 13.35 -2.62 -10.67
N ALA A 168 12.87 -2.36 -9.46
CA ALA A 168 11.48 -1.96 -9.22
C ALA A 168 11.34 -0.46 -9.06
N ASP A 169 10.20 0.08 -9.46
CA ASP A 169 9.86 1.48 -9.27
C ASP A 169 8.35 1.62 -9.10
N TYR A 170 7.91 2.72 -8.49
CA TYR A 170 6.51 3.13 -8.48
C TYR A 170 5.56 2.08 -7.83
N PRO A 171 5.72 1.79 -6.52
CA PRO A 171 4.93 0.81 -5.83
C PRO A 171 3.50 1.32 -5.59
N ASN A 172 2.53 0.41 -5.64
CA ASN A 172 1.19 0.62 -5.08
C ASN A 172 0.88 -0.45 -4.03
N LEU A 173 0.09 -0.07 -3.04
CA LEU A 173 -0.24 -0.88 -1.89
C LEU A 173 -1.75 -0.89 -1.69
N GLY A 174 -2.33 -2.08 -1.52
CA GLY A 174 -3.74 -2.28 -1.26
C GLY A 174 -3.97 -3.54 -0.44
N PHE A 175 -5.18 -3.72 0.07
CA PHE A 175 -5.54 -4.88 0.88
C PHE A 175 -7.03 -5.21 0.81
N ASN A 176 -7.38 -6.44 1.20
CA ASN A 176 -8.74 -6.87 1.48
C ASN A 176 -8.76 -7.77 2.73
N GLY A 177 -9.85 -8.49 2.99
CA GLY A 177 -9.96 -9.38 4.17
C GLY A 177 -9.00 -10.57 4.21
N ARG A 178 -8.13 -10.76 3.21
CA ARG A 178 -7.21 -11.90 3.10
C ARG A 178 -5.80 -11.54 2.66
N TRP A 179 -5.66 -10.57 1.77
CA TRP A 179 -4.40 -10.29 1.09
C TRP A 179 -3.94 -8.86 1.37
N VAL A 180 -2.65 -8.72 1.65
CA VAL A 180 -1.93 -7.46 1.43
C VAL A 180 -1.21 -7.59 0.10
N VAL A 181 -1.45 -6.65 -0.81
CA VAL A 181 -0.89 -6.71 -2.15
C VAL A 181 -0.10 -5.47 -2.48
N VAL A 182 1.12 -5.73 -2.96
CA VAL A 182 2.00 -4.70 -3.48
C VAL A 182 2.19 -4.95 -4.97
N THR A 183 2.09 -3.90 -5.76
CA THR A 183 2.46 -3.94 -7.17
C THR A 183 3.62 -2.99 -7.41
N VAL A 184 4.46 -3.30 -8.39
CA VAL A 184 5.59 -2.46 -8.82
C VAL A 184 5.69 -2.48 -10.34
N ASN A 185 6.28 -1.44 -10.91
CA ASN A 185 6.75 -1.47 -12.29
C ASN A 185 8.21 -1.95 -12.30
N LEU A 186 8.54 -2.89 -13.18
CA LEU A 186 9.89 -3.38 -13.35
C LEU A 186 10.53 -2.80 -14.60
N TYR A 187 11.77 -2.36 -14.45
CA TYR A 187 12.57 -1.73 -15.51
C TYR A 187 13.86 -2.51 -15.71
N GLY A 188 14.32 -2.61 -16.96
CA GLY A 188 15.59 -3.26 -17.25
C GLY A 188 16.76 -2.43 -16.68
N VAL A 189 17.66 -3.06 -15.91
CA VAL A 189 18.82 -2.36 -15.31
C VAL A 189 19.73 -1.73 -16.37
N ALA A 190 19.95 -2.41 -17.49
CA ALA A 190 20.81 -1.90 -18.57
C ALA A 190 20.09 -0.89 -19.49
N THR A 191 18.77 -0.98 -19.61
CA THR A 191 17.99 -0.24 -20.62
C THR A 191 17.16 0.89 -20.03
N ASN A 192 16.98 0.91 -18.71
CA ASN A 192 16.05 1.76 -17.99
C ASN A 192 14.64 1.84 -18.60
N SER A 193 14.23 0.76 -19.26
CA SER A 193 12.96 0.68 -20.00
C SER A 193 11.99 -0.22 -19.27
N PHE A 194 10.72 0.19 -19.22
CA PHE A 194 9.65 -0.60 -18.63
C PHE A 194 9.63 -2.00 -19.26
N THR A 195 9.56 -3.01 -18.42
CA THR A 195 9.56 -4.42 -18.80
C THR A 195 8.20 -5.06 -18.54
N ARG A 196 7.68 -4.90 -17.32
CA ARG A 196 6.40 -5.46 -16.87
C ARG A 196 5.97 -4.86 -15.54
N ALA A 197 4.70 -4.95 -15.19
CA ALA A 197 4.25 -4.84 -13.81
C ALA A 197 4.42 -6.19 -13.10
N GLU A 198 4.69 -6.14 -11.81
CA GLU A 198 4.77 -7.32 -10.95
C GLU A 198 3.96 -7.12 -9.68
N MET A 199 3.28 -8.18 -9.24
CA MET A 199 2.37 -8.17 -8.11
C MET A 199 2.84 -9.21 -7.09
N PHE A 200 2.89 -8.79 -5.83
CA PHE A 200 3.20 -9.61 -4.68
C PHE A 200 1.96 -9.67 -3.80
N ALA A 201 1.29 -10.81 -3.76
CA ALA A 201 0.13 -11.02 -2.91
C ALA A 201 0.52 -11.82 -1.67
N LEU A 202 0.55 -11.15 -0.53
CA LEU A 202 0.95 -11.70 0.76
C LEU A 202 -0.28 -12.14 1.53
N ASP A 203 -0.23 -13.33 2.11
CA ASP A 203 -1.25 -13.78 3.05
C ASP A 203 -1.16 -12.93 4.33
N GLN A 204 -2.28 -12.28 4.66
CA GLN A 204 -2.30 -11.24 5.67
C GLN A 204 -2.08 -11.78 7.09
N ASP A 205 -2.67 -12.94 7.42
CA ASP A 205 -2.54 -13.55 8.75
C ASP A 205 -1.08 -13.96 9.03
N LEU A 206 -0.44 -14.46 7.98
CA LEU A 206 0.96 -14.83 7.96
C LEU A 206 1.89 -13.61 8.06
N LEU A 207 1.61 -12.54 7.32
CA LEU A 207 2.35 -11.29 7.38
C LEU A 207 2.33 -10.67 8.80
N PHE A 208 1.17 -10.65 9.45
CA PHE A 208 0.99 -10.03 10.77
C PHE A 208 1.55 -10.83 11.94
N THR A 209 1.90 -12.09 11.71
CA THR A 209 2.55 -12.97 12.68
C THR A 209 4.03 -13.21 12.40
N GLY A 210 4.57 -12.60 11.33
CA GLY A 210 5.96 -12.76 10.91
C GLY A 210 6.27 -14.09 10.21
N ALA A 211 5.24 -14.84 9.83
CA ALA A 211 5.35 -16.13 9.16
C ALA A 211 5.06 -15.99 7.66
N PHE A 212 5.91 -15.30 6.90
CA PHE A 212 5.59 -14.83 5.56
C PHE A 212 5.30 -15.91 4.50
N SER A 213 4.30 -15.67 3.65
CA SER A 213 4.05 -16.40 2.40
C SER A 213 3.46 -15.46 1.36
N TYR A 214 3.89 -15.59 0.10
CA TYR A 214 3.41 -14.73 -0.98
C TYR A 214 3.37 -15.43 -2.34
N ALA A 215 2.43 -14.99 -3.17
CA ALA A 215 2.41 -15.28 -4.60
C ALA A 215 3.05 -14.11 -5.37
N ARG A 216 3.80 -14.44 -6.42
CA ARG A 216 4.43 -13.47 -7.33
C ARG A 216 3.85 -13.65 -8.74
N LEU A 217 3.24 -12.59 -9.27
CA LEU A 217 2.53 -12.61 -10.54
C LEU A 217 3.07 -11.48 -11.43
N SER A 218 3.20 -11.73 -12.73
CA SER A 218 3.76 -10.78 -13.69
C SER A 218 2.74 -10.44 -14.78
N ASP A 219 2.66 -9.17 -15.16
CA ASP A 219 1.84 -8.70 -16.28
C ASP A 219 2.65 -7.74 -17.17
N GLN A 220 2.82 -8.10 -18.44
CA GLN A 220 3.65 -7.34 -19.39
C GLN A 220 2.91 -6.20 -20.11
N TYR A 221 1.59 -6.09 -19.92
CA TYR A 221 0.73 -5.20 -20.72
C TYR A 221 0.24 -3.98 -19.96
N PHE A 222 0.13 -4.08 -18.65
CA PHE A 222 -0.33 -2.98 -17.81
C PHE A 222 0.84 -2.30 -17.13
N PHE A 223 0.87 -0.98 -17.26
CA PHE A 223 1.75 -0.09 -16.52
C PHE A 223 1.00 0.42 -15.29
N ASN A 224 1.65 0.42 -14.12
CA ASN A 224 1.12 0.98 -12.89
C ASN A 224 -0.23 0.35 -12.46
N LEU A 225 -0.26 -0.97 -12.28
CA LEU A 225 -1.42 -1.66 -11.72
C LEU A 225 -1.67 -1.22 -10.28
N VAL A 226 -2.87 -0.77 -9.95
CA VAL A 226 -3.18 -0.33 -8.57
C VAL A 226 -4.11 -1.34 -7.90
N PRO A 227 -3.67 -2.04 -6.83
CA PRO A 227 -4.55 -2.92 -6.08
C PRO A 227 -5.60 -2.10 -5.33
N ALA A 228 -6.85 -2.55 -5.37
CA ALA A 228 -7.93 -1.92 -4.63
C ALA A 228 -7.74 -2.13 -3.11
N THR A 229 -8.19 -1.15 -2.34
CA THR A 229 -8.38 -1.31 -0.88
C THR A 229 -9.85 -1.58 -0.61
N THR A 230 -10.13 -2.71 0.04
CA THR A 230 -11.49 -3.15 0.34
C THR A 230 -11.68 -3.32 1.84
N PHE A 231 -12.70 -2.66 2.38
CA PHE A 231 -13.05 -2.71 3.82
C PHE A 231 -14.16 -3.73 4.12
N ASP A 232 -14.37 -4.69 3.22
CA ASP A 232 -15.28 -5.82 3.43
C ASP A 232 -14.46 -7.06 3.82
N ARG A 233 -14.68 -7.56 5.05
CA ARG A 233 -14.02 -8.76 5.57
C ARG A 233 -14.40 -10.02 4.79
N GLY A 234 -15.58 -10.04 4.15
CA GLY A 234 -16.04 -11.17 3.34
C GLY A 234 -15.47 -11.20 1.93
N GLU A 235 -14.94 -10.08 1.42
CA GLU A 235 -14.35 -10.02 0.10
C GLU A 235 -12.91 -10.55 0.15
N THR A 236 -12.71 -11.67 -0.55
CA THR A 236 -11.42 -12.36 -0.62
C THR A 236 -10.80 -12.28 -2.00
N ASN A 237 -11.56 -11.84 -3.01
CA ASN A 237 -11.05 -11.47 -4.31
C ASN A 237 -10.39 -10.09 -4.23
N LEU A 238 -9.26 -9.96 -4.90
CA LEU A 238 -8.59 -8.67 -5.04
C LEU A 238 -8.84 -8.12 -6.43
N TYR A 239 -9.19 -6.84 -6.48
CA TYR A 239 -9.42 -6.10 -7.72
C TYR A 239 -8.25 -5.16 -7.99
N PHE A 240 -8.00 -4.90 -9.27
CA PHE A 240 -6.97 -3.98 -9.73
C PHE A 240 -7.61 -2.92 -10.65
N VAL A 241 -7.05 -1.72 -10.63
CA VAL A 241 -7.42 -0.61 -11.53
C VAL A 241 -6.23 -0.26 -12.41
#